data_AF-A0A4P9WKY9-F1
#
_entry.id   AF-A0A4P9WKY9-F1
#
_cell.length_a   1.000
_cell.length_b   1.000
_cell.length_c   1.000
_cell.angle_alpha   90.00
_cell.angle_beta   90.00
_cell.angle_gamma   90.00
#
_symmetry.space_group_name_H-M   'P 1'
#
loop_
_entity.id
_entity.type
_entity.pdbx_description
1 polymer ?
#
loop_
_entity_poly.entity_id
_entity_poly.type
_entity_poly.pdbx_seq_one_letter_code
_entity_poly.pdbx_strand_id
1 'polypeptide(L)' 'PRMKTELDVLREHHRFLRSDEDDSDTSWEARVAKKYYDKLFREYTLAEMSRFKEGRIAMRWRSQRELVDGKGE' A
#
# COMPACT_ATOMS: atom_id res chain seq x y z
N PRO A 1 -26.12 20.39 -11.31
CA PRO A 1 -24.92 20.21 -10.46
C PRO A 1 -24.55 18.72 -10.36
N ARG A 2 -23.34 18.33 -10.78
CA ARG A 2 -22.90 16.94 -10.68
C ARG A 2 -22.61 16.64 -9.21
N MET A 3 -23.36 15.72 -8.60
CA MET A 3 -23.06 15.26 -7.24
C MET A 3 -21.73 14.50 -7.25
N LYS A 4 -20.91 14.72 -6.21
CA LYS A 4 -19.63 14.04 -6.03
C LYS A 4 -19.90 12.57 -5.75
N THR A 5 -19.28 11.68 -6.50
CA THR A 5 -19.44 10.23 -6.34
C THR A 5 -18.39 9.66 -5.40
N GLU A 6 -18.63 8.47 -4.84
CA GLU A 6 -17.59 7.75 -4.07
C GLU A 6 -16.32 7.51 -4.89
N LEU A 7 -16.45 7.29 -6.21
CA LEU A 7 -15.29 7.16 -7.10
C LEU A 7 -14.48 8.46 -7.20
N ASP A 8 -15.13 9.62 -7.23
CA ASP A 8 -14.46 10.92 -7.23
C ASP A 8 -13.69 11.12 -5.91
N VAL A 9 -14.32 10.79 -4.78
CA VAL A 9 -13.67 10.79 -3.46
C VAL A 9 -12.46 9.86 -3.40
N LEU A 10 -12.58 8.64 -3.91
CA LEU A 10 -11.47 7.69 -3.96
C LEU A 10 -10.32 8.20 -4.82
N ARG A 11 -10.59 8.85 -5.96
CA ARG A 11 -9.55 9.42 -6.83
C ARG A 11 -8.84 10.59 -6.19
N GLU A 12 -9.55 11.45 -5.47
CA GLU A 12 -8.98 12.61 -4.79
C GLU A 12 -8.12 12.23 -3.59
N HIS A 13 -8.58 11.26 -2.79
CA HIS A 13 -7.90 10.82 -1.56
C HIS A 13 -7.05 9.56 -1.77
N HIS A 14 -6.80 9.16 -3.02
CA HIS A 14 -5.97 8.01 -3.35
C HIS A 14 -4.53 8.23 -2.90
N ARG A 15 -3.96 7.23 -2.22
CA ARG A 15 -2.56 7.16 -1.85
C ARG A 15 -2.02 5.79 -2.26
N PHE A 16 -0.91 5.79 -3.00
CA PHE A 16 -0.23 4.55 -3.38
C PHE A 16 0.35 3.85 -2.13
N LEU A 17 1.01 4.64 -1.27
CA LEU A 17 1.42 4.25 0.08
C LEU A 17 0.69 5.15 1.07
N ARG A 18 -0.09 4.59 2.02
CA ARG A 18 -0.65 5.35 3.16
C ARG A 18 0.23 5.15 4.38
N SER A 19 0.49 6.24 5.07
CA SER A 19 1.12 6.27 6.39
C SER A 19 0.09 6.53 7.49
N ASP A 20 0.48 6.35 8.76
CA ASP A 20 -0.38 6.68 9.90
C ASP A 20 -0.75 8.18 9.95
N GLU A 21 0.11 9.05 9.38
CA GLU A 21 -0.18 10.49 9.25
C GLU A 21 -1.30 10.75 8.23
N ASP A 22 -1.34 10.01 7.11
CA ASP A 22 -2.44 10.09 6.13
C ASP A 22 -3.78 9.62 6.71
N ASP A 23 -3.74 8.78 7.75
CA ASP A 23 -4.92 8.26 8.45
C ASP A 23 -5.34 9.12 9.67
N SER A 24 -4.60 10.20 9.95
CA SER A 24 -4.97 11.16 11.00
C SER A 24 -6.18 12.02 10.63
N ASP A 25 -6.49 12.15 9.33
CA ASP A 25 -7.70 12.84 8.86
C ASP A 25 -8.95 12.02 9.16
N THR A 26 -9.84 12.60 9.98
CA THR A 26 -11.09 11.97 10.43
C THR A 26 -12.27 12.26 9.50
N SER A 27 -12.07 12.97 8.40
CA SER A 27 -13.10 13.27 7.40
C SER A 27 -13.77 12.00 6.87
N TRP A 28 -15.03 12.12 6.46
CA TRP A 28 -15.76 10.99 5.89
C TRP A 28 -15.08 10.50 4.60
N GLU A 29 -14.58 11.41 3.77
CA GLU A 29 -13.83 11.06 2.56
C GLU A 29 -12.56 10.25 2.87
N ALA A 30 -11.78 10.68 3.87
CA ALA A 30 -10.58 9.96 4.30
C ALA A 30 -10.90 8.55 4.80
N ARG A 31 -12.01 8.38 5.53
CA ARG A 31 -12.48 7.07 6.00
C ARG A 31 -12.88 6.13 4.86
N VAL A 32 -13.54 6.65 3.82
CA VAL A 32 -13.89 5.88 2.62
C VAL A 32 -12.62 5.43 1.89
N ALA A 33 -11.67 6.34 1.68
CA ALA A 33 -10.38 6.03 1.06
C ALA A 33 -9.58 5.01 1.85
N LYS A 34 -9.51 5.15 3.19
CA LYS A 34 -8.85 4.19 4.07
C LYS A 34 -9.47 2.80 3.97
N LYS A 35 -10.81 2.71 4.06
CA LYS A 35 -11.53 1.42 3.97
C LYS A 35 -11.28 0.72 2.63
N TYR A 36 -11.16 1.48 1.54
CA TYR A 36 -10.83 0.91 0.24
C TYR A 36 -9.37 0.45 0.20
N TYR A 37 -8.45 1.26 0.71
CA TYR A 37 -7.03 0.95 0.81
C TYR A 37 -6.77 -0.32 1.64
N ASP A 38 -7.47 -0.51 2.76
CA ASP A 38 -7.37 -1.69 3.62
C ASP A 38 -7.86 -2.98 2.93
N LYS A 39 -8.74 -2.87 1.93
CA LYS A 39 -9.19 -4.01 1.11
C LYS A 39 -8.22 -4.38 0.00
N LEU A 40 -7.23 -3.54 -0.32
CA LEU A 40 -6.25 -3.85 -1.34
C LEU A 40 -5.33 -4.97 -0.84
N PHE A 41 -5.28 -6.08 -1.60
CA PHE A 41 -4.27 -7.11 -1.40
C PHE A 41 -2.90 -6.53 -1.76
N ARG A 42 -2.02 -6.46 -0.78
CA ARG A 42 -0.65 -5.93 -0.93
C ARG A 42 0.33 -7.07 -0.70
N GLU A 43 0.61 -7.80 -1.77
CA GLU A 43 1.72 -8.75 -1.80
C GLU A 43 2.98 -7.98 -2.19
N TYR A 44 3.97 -7.99 -1.31
CA TYR A 44 5.26 -7.37 -1.55
C TYR A 44 6.27 -8.45 -1.89
N THR A 45 7.13 -8.18 -2.86
CA THR A 45 8.24 -9.09 -3.21
C THR A 45 9.55 -8.46 -2.77
N LEU A 46 10.25 -9.13 -1.86
CA LEU A 46 11.63 -8.79 -1.54
C LEU A 46 12.53 -9.41 -2.61
N ALA A 47 13.26 -8.57 -3.33
CA ALA A 47 14.24 -9.00 -4.32
C ALA A 47 15.66 -8.88 -3.75
N GLU A 48 16.32 -10.02 -3.57
CA GLU A 48 17.75 -10.06 -3.27
C GLU A 48 18.53 -9.90 -4.57
N MET A 49 19.29 -8.80 -4.64
CA MET A 49 20.08 -8.44 -5.82
C MET A 49 21.59 -8.62 -5.61
N SER A 50 22.02 -9.28 -4.53
CA SER A 50 23.46 -9.47 -4.20
C SER A 50 24.29 -10.02 -5.37
N ARG A 51 23.67 -10.87 -6.21
CA ARG A 51 24.30 -11.51 -7.39
C ARG A 51 23.63 -11.14 -8.72
N PHE A 52 23.00 -9.97 -8.81
CA PHE A 52 22.25 -9.57 -10.01
C PHE A 52 23.14 -9.53 -11.28
N LYS A 53 24.41 -9.16 -11.13
CA LYS A 53 25.40 -9.12 -12.23
C LYS A 53 25.74 -10.51 -12.79
N GLU A 54 25.48 -11.56 -12.02
CA GLU A 54 25.62 -12.96 -12.44
C GLU A 54 24.30 -13.50 -13.05
N GLY A 55 23.29 -12.64 -13.25
CA GLY A 55 21.96 -13.03 -13.71
C GLY A 55 21.11 -13.74 -12.64
N ARG A 56 21.53 -13.69 -11.37
CA ARG A 56 20.87 -14.37 -10.25
C ARG A 56 20.10 -13.36 -9.41
N ILE A 57 18.79 -13.53 -9.36
CA ILE A 57 17.87 -12.73 -8.54
C ILE A 57 17.06 -13.71 -7.70
N ALA A 58 17.08 -13.56 -6.37
CA ALA A 58 16.18 -14.30 -5.50
C ALA A 58 15.00 -13.41 -5.13
N MET A 59 13.80 -13.97 -5.17
CA MET A 59 12.57 -13.24 -4.84
C MET A 59 11.80 -14.00 -3.78
N ARG A 60 11.30 -13.30 -2.77
CA ARG A 60 10.42 -13.83 -1.73
C ARG A 60 9.17 -12.99 -1.62
N TRP A 61 8.01 -13.62 -1.79
CA TRP A 61 6.71 -13.01 -1.57
C TRP A 61 6.44 -12.90 -0.07
N ARG A 62 6.00 -11.73 0.37
CA ARG A 62 5.71 -11.41 1.77
C ARG A 62 4.45 -10.57 1.87
N SER A 63 3.74 -10.71 2.99
CA SER A 63 2.72 -9.76 3.38
C SER A 63 3.35 -8.44 3.84
N GLN A 64 2.60 -7.33 3.74
CA GLN A 64 3.04 -6.03 4.26
C GLN A 64 3.51 -6.10 5.71
N ARG A 65 2.77 -6.85 6.53
CA ARG A 65 3.03 -6.95 7.97
C ARG A 65 4.38 -7.59 8.22
N GLU A 66 4.72 -8.66 7.51
CA GLU A 66 6.03 -9.31 7.64
C GLU A 66 7.17 -8.41 7.18
N LEU A 67 6.94 -7.61 6.14
CA LEU A 67 7.92 -6.64 5.63
C LEU A 67 8.20 -5.53 6.67
N VAL A 68 7.15 -4.98 7.29
CA VAL A 68 7.28 -3.91 8.30
C VAL A 68 7.83 -4.44 9.62
N ASP A 69 7.42 -5.64 10.06
CA ASP A 69 7.86 -6.25 11.32
C ASP A 69 9.35 -6.69 11.28
N GLY A 70 10.02 -6.63 10.12
CA GLY A 70 11.43 -7.00 9.97
C GLY A 70 11.74 -8.45 10.36
N LYS A 71 10.73 -9.34 10.37
CA LYS A 71 10.90 -10.73 10.82
C LYS A 71 11.68 -11.53 9.78
N GLY A 72 12.99 -11.59 10.00
CA GLY A 72 13.92 -12.51 9.34
C GLY A 72 14.80 -11.86 8.27
N GLU A 73 15.62 -10.87 8.68
CA GLU A 73 17.02 -10.90 8.21
C GLU A 73 17.68 -12.23 8.56
#